data_AF-A0A954HJ41-F1
#
_entry.id   AF-A0A954HJ41-F1
#
_cell.length_a   1.000
_cell.length_b   1.000
_cell.length_c   1.000
_cell.angle_alpha   90.00
_cell.angle_beta   90.00
_cell.angle_gamma   90.00
#
_symmetry.space_group_name_H-M   'P 1'
#
loop_
_entity.id
_entity.type
_entity.pdbx_description
1 polymer ?
#
loop_
_entity_poly.entity_id
_entity_poly.type
_entity_poly.pdbx_seq_one_letter_code
_entity_poly.pdbx_strand_id
1 'polypeptide(L)'
;MDSDIAQLEIPFGAAQLFAANVLKRQLVMAFDAPQSVANPAELMTDALESPLGISALRTTIVPGDHIAVAMARDTPVPEQVMFALWDVLDDVGVNAADTTLLFPSAFDISVPPNALSELSDDAAKAVQQHTHDPLDEGGCNYLATSASGQRIYLSQHILDADFVLPVDVICPDSVLGVRGSVSCLYPGFSDTEAIRKCLGQGHDELSSDDLRPLRQFVEEVAW
;
A
#
# COMPACT_ATOMS: atom_id res chain seq x y z
N MET A 1 -6.49 42.93 19.47
CA MET A 1 -5.33 42.91 18.56
C MET A 1 -4.85 41.48 18.26
N ASP A 2 -5.22 40.47 19.06
CA ASP A 2 -4.85 39.05 18.82
C ASP A 2 -5.63 38.31 17.70
N SER A 3 -6.63 38.94 17.08
CA SER A 3 -7.49 38.25 16.10
C SER A 3 -6.84 38.03 14.72
N ASP A 4 -5.66 38.61 14.47
CA ASP A 4 -4.97 38.62 13.16
C ASP A 4 -3.80 37.61 13.06
N ILE A 5 -3.61 36.80 14.10
CA ILE A 5 -2.57 35.75 14.14
C ILE A 5 -3.23 34.38 13.94
N ALA A 6 -2.61 33.53 13.13
CA ALA A 6 -2.88 32.11 13.02
C ALA A 6 -1.72 31.32 13.63
N GLN A 7 -2.05 30.29 14.41
CA GLN A 7 -1.09 29.32 14.91
C GLN A 7 -0.93 28.20 13.89
N LEU A 8 0.30 27.84 13.58
CA LEU A 8 0.67 26.71 12.75
C LEU A 8 1.37 25.67 13.61
N GLU A 9 0.95 24.43 13.51
CA GLU A 9 1.62 23.27 14.09
C GLU A 9 1.89 22.28 12.96
N ILE A 10 3.16 22.00 12.70
CA ILE A 10 3.59 21.13 11.60
C ILE A 10 4.46 20.01 12.18
N PRO A 11 4.18 18.73 11.87
CA PRO A 11 5.08 17.64 12.22
C PRO A 11 6.50 17.90 11.69
N PHE A 12 7.51 17.77 12.55
CA PHE A 12 8.90 17.99 12.21
C PHE A 12 9.79 16.89 12.79
N GLY A 13 10.53 16.20 11.94
CA GLY A 13 11.31 15.03 12.34
C GLY A 13 10.43 13.87 12.81
N ALA A 14 10.97 13.02 13.70
CA ALA A 14 10.31 11.78 14.09
C ALA A 14 9.18 11.94 15.13
N ALA A 15 9.21 13.00 15.95
CA ALA A 15 8.28 13.12 17.09
C ALA A 15 8.06 14.58 17.55
N GLN A 16 8.51 15.57 16.79
CA GLN A 16 8.40 16.97 17.20
C GLN A 16 7.32 17.68 16.40
N LEU A 17 6.81 18.76 16.99
CA LEU A 17 5.96 19.73 16.31
C LEU A 17 6.75 21.03 16.18
N PHE A 18 6.85 21.53 14.96
CA PHE A 18 7.22 22.91 14.72
C PHE A 18 5.97 23.78 14.92
N ALA A 19 6.02 24.66 15.92
CA ALA A 19 4.95 25.61 16.20
C ALA A 19 5.39 27.03 15.82
N ALA A 20 4.55 27.74 15.07
CA ALA A 20 4.81 29.12 14.68
C ALA A 20 3.53 29.96 14.67
N ASN A 21 3.71 31.26 14.93
CA ASN A 21 2.65 32.25 14.76
C ASN A 21 2.87 32.98 13.43
N VAL A 22 1.87 32.94 12.56
CA VAL A 22 1.87 33.68 11.29
C VAL A 22 0.74 34.69 11.27
N LEU A 23 0.92 35.78 10.54
CA LEU A 23 -0.17 36.72 10.31
C LEU A 23 -1.16 36.09 9.34
N LYS A 24 -2.46 36.14 9.63
CA LYS A 24 -3.50 35.55 8.76
C LYS A 24 -3.42 36.06 7.32
N ARG A 25 -3.07 37.34 7.14
CA ARG A 25 -2.86 37.94 5.81
C ARG A 25 -1.67 37.38 5.03
N GLN A 26 -0.75 36.67 5.68
CA GLN A 26 0.39 35.99 5.05
C GLN A 26 0.13 34.50 4.82
N LEU A 27 -0.93 33.95 5.41
CA LEU A 27 -1.35 32.58 5.14
C LEU A 27 -2.05 32.52 3.79
N VAL A 28 -1.36 31.98 2.79
CA VAL A 28 -1.89 31.82 1.43
C VAL A 28 -2.82 30.61 1.35
N MET A 29 -2.41 29.50 1.97
CA MET A 29 -3.11 28.22 1.89
C MET A 29 -2.71 27.33 3.07
N ALA A 30 -3.65 26.51 3.53
CA ALA A 30 -3.43 25.44 4.50
C ALA A 30 -4.22 24.22 4.02
N PHE A 31 -3.57 23.05 4.04
CA PHE A 31 -4.19 21.77 3.72
C PHE A 31 -4.22 20.94 4.98
N ASP A 32 -5.41 20.78 5.55
CA ASP A 32 -5.61 19.92 6.70
C ASP A 32 -5.86 18.48 6.23
N ALA A 33 -5.24 17.53 6.92
CA ALA A 33 -5.52 16.11 6.67
C ALA A 33 -7.00 15.80 6.97
N PRO A 34 -7.60 14.83 6.27
CA PRO A 34 -8.94 14.37 6.61
C PRO A 34 -8.98 13.87 8.06
N GLN A 35 -10.17 13.96 8.67
CA GLN A 35 -10.36 13.51 10.04
C GLN A 35 -10.04 12.01 10.16
N SER A 36 -9.27 11.65 11.19
CA SER A 36 -8.99 10.25 11.50
C SER A 36 -10.27 9.47 11.78
N VAL A 37 -10.29 8.22 11.31
CA VAL A 37 -11.36 7.27 11.57
C VAL A 37 -11.24 6.72 12.99
N ALA A 38 -12.37 6.53 13.67
CA ALA A 38 -12.41 5.99 15.03
C ALA A 38 -12.21 4.46 15.10
N ASN A 39 -12.77 3.71 14.15
CA ASN A 39 -12.65 2.25 14.06
C ASN A 39 -12.23 1.80 12.65
N PRO A 40 -10.94 1.88 12.31
CA PRO A 40 -10.42 1.45 11.00
C PRO A 40 -10.73 0.01 10.64
N ALA A 41 -10.65 -0.92 11.60
CA ALA A 41 -10.93 -2.34 11.38
C ALA A 41 -12.38 -2.57 10.92
N GLU A 42 -13.36 -1.97 11.60
CA GLU A 42 -14.78 -2.09 11.22
C GLU A 42 -15.07 -1.54 9.82
N LEU A 43 -14.48 -0.38 9.47
CA LEU A 43 -14.61 0.15 8.11
C LEU A 43 -13.97 -0.75 7.05
N MET A 44 -12.86 -1.41 7.39
CA MET A 44 -12.21 -2.35 6.48
C MET A 44 -13.07 -3.59 6.28
N THR A 45 -13.61 -4.17 7.35
CA THR A 45 -14.55 -5.30 7.26
C THR A 45 -15.76 -4.95 6.39
N ASP A 46 -16.39 -3.79 6.60
CA ASP A 46 -17.51 -3.32 5.77
C ASP A 46 -17.13 -3.19 4.28
N ALA A 47 -15.93 -2.69 3.99
CA ALA A 47 -15.43 -2.54 2.63
C ALA A 47 -15.18 -3.89 1.94
N LEU A 48 -14.73 -4.91 2.70
CA LEU A 48 -14.51 -6.27 2.19
C LEU A 48 -15.82 -7.03 1.92
N GLU A 49 -16.87 -6.72 2.70
CA GLU A 49 -18.21 -7.27 2.54
C GLU A 49 -19.04 -6.57 1.46
N SER A 50 -18.82 -5.28 1.25
CA SER A 50 -19.54 -4.45 0.26
C SER A 50 -18.57 -3.69 -0.66
N PRO A 51 -17.72 -4.39 -1.44
CA PRO A 51 -16.73 -3.75 -2.27
C PRO A 51 -17.35 -3.04 -3.48
N LEU A 52 -16.63 -2.06 -4.02
CA LEU A 52 -17.07 -1.28 -5.16
C LEU A 52 -16.82 -2.03 -6.47
N GLY A 53 -17.88 -2.33 -7.21
CA GLY A 53 -17.79 -2.83 -8.60
C GLY A 53 -17.33 -4.30 -8.74
N ILE A 54 -17.11 -5.00 -7.64
CA ILE A 54 -16.72 -6.42 -7.60
C ILE A 54 -17.53 -7.18 -6.53
N SER A 55 -17.36 -8.49 -6.48
CA SER A 55 -17.99 -9.35 -5.46
C SER A 55 -17.28 -9.25 -4.11
N ALA A 56 -18.01 -9.46 -3.02
CA ALA A 56 -17.45 -9.53 -1.66
C ALA A 56 -16.28 -10.53 -1.59
N LEU A 57 -15.28 -10.23 -0.77
CA LEU A 57 -14.07 -11.07 -0.67
C LEU A 57 -14.45 -12.53 -0.34
N ARG A 58 -15.35 -12.72 0.63
CA ARG A 58 -15.85 -14.05 1.05
C ARG A 58 -16.50 -14.91 -0.03
N THR A 59 -16.88 -14.30 -1.15
CA THR A 59 -17.50 -15.00 -2.30
C THR A 59 -16.52 -15.23 -3.44
N THR A 60 -15.32 -14.67 -3.36
CA THR A 60 -14.29 -14.71 -4.40
C THR A 60 -13.18 -15.70 -4.08
N ILE A 61 -12.96 -15.97 -2.79
CA ILE A 61 -11.97 -16.94 -2.29
C ILE A 61 -12.64 -18.23 -1.82
N VAL A 62 -11.88 -19.33 -1.79
CA VAL A 62 -12.31 -20.64 -1.29
C VAL A 62 -11.28 -21.26 -0.34
N PRO A 63 -11.68 -22.23 0.50
CA PRO A 63 -10.73 -22.99 1.30
C PRO A 63 -9.65 -23.66 0.43
N GLY A 64 -8.39 -23.45 0.80
CA GLY A 64 -7.22 -23.99 0.10
C GLY A 64 -6.59 -23.06 -0.93
N ASP A 65 -7.16 -21.87 -1.17
CA ASP A 65 -6.50 -20.82 -1.96
C ASP A 65 -5.23 -20.33 -1.26
N HIS A 66 -4.15 -20.15 -2.02
CA HIS A 66 -2.96 -19.43 -1.58
C HIS A 66 -3.18 -17.93 -1.74
N ILE A 67 -3.16 -17.20 -0.62
CA ILE A 67 -3.47 -15.78 -0.58
C ILE A 67 -2.17 -14.97 -0.44
N ALA A 68 -1.96 -14.01 -1.33
CA ALA A 68 -0.90 -13.02 -1.21
C ALA A 68 -1.48 -11.64 -0.86
N VAL A 69 -1.23 -11.16 0.35
CA VAL A 69 -1.57 -9.80 0.79
C VAL A 69 -0.36 -8.91 0.52
N ALA A 70 -0.41 -8.11 -0.54
CA ALA A 70 0.66 -7.20 -0.92
C ALA A 70 0.42 -5.82 -0.31
N MET A 71 1.07 -5.53 0.81
CA MET A 71 0.79 -4.34 1.62
C MET A 71 1.88 -3.26 1.44
N ALA A 72 1.44 -2.04 1.14
CA ALA A 72 2.30 -0.87 1.13
C ALA A 72 2.90 -0.67 2.53
N ARG A 73 4.21 -0.42 2.59
CA ARG A 73 4.95 -0.32 3.87
C ARG A 73 4.44 0.80 4.77
N ASP A 74 3.90 1.84 4.19
CA ASP A 74 3.38 3.01 4.89
C ASP A 74 1.85 2.97 5.09
N THR A 75 1.24 1.79 4.93
CA THR A 75 -0.15 1.55 5.31
C THR A 75 -0.35 1.97 6.77
N PRO A 76 -1.30 2.88 7.06
CA PRO A 76 -1.63 3.25 8.44
C PRO A 76 -2.30 2.10 9.17
N VAL A 77 -2.01 1.93 10.46
CA VAL A 77 -2.56 0.87 11.33
C VAL A 77 -2.58 -0.53 10.65
N PRO A 78 -1.44 -0.99 10.10
CA PRO A 78 -1.40 -2.19 9.28
C PRO A 78 -1.85 -3.45 10.05
N GLU A 79 -1.71 -3.45 11.37
CA GLU A 79 -2.22 -4.49 12.26
C GLU A 79 -3.75 -4.62 12.24
N GLN A 80 -4.47 -3.49 12.24
CA GLN A 80 -5.93 -3.48 12.18
C GLN A 80 -6.44 -3.85 10.79
N VAL A 81 -5.71 -3.41 9.74
CA VAL A 81 -6.03 -3.78 8.36
C VAL A 81 -5.87 -5.28 8.16
N MET A 82 -4.74 -5.84 8.61
CA MET A 82 -4.48 -7.27 8.52
C MET A 82 -5.44 -8.08 9.39
N PHE A 83 -5.81 -7.59 10.57
CA PHE A 83 -6.84 -8.21 11.41
C PHE A 83 -8.18 -8.33 10.70
N ALA A 84 -8.69 -7.23 10.12
CA ALA A 84 -9.95 -7.23 9.39
C ALA A 84 -9.92 -8.15 8.15
N LEU A 85 -8.79 -8.19 7.44
CA LEU A 85 -8.59 -9.13 6.33
C LEU A 85 -8.61 -10.58 6.82
N TRP A 86 -7.83 -10.88 7.85
CA TRP A 86 -7.71 -12.24 8.39
C TRP A 86 -9.04 -12.77 8.91
N ASP A 87 -9.86 -11.95 9.56
CA ASP A 87 -11.18 -12.33 10.05
C ASP A 87 -12.07 -12.89 8.92
N VAL A 88 -12.04 -12.24 7.73
CA VAL A 88 -12.77 -12.71 6.55
C VAL A 88 -12.16 -14.00 5.97
N LEU A 89 -10.83 -14.11 5.93
CA LEU A 89 -10.13 -15.31 5.42
C LEU A 89 -10.41 -16.54 6.30
N ASP A 90 -10.34 -16.37 7.62
CA ASP A 90 -10.60 -17.42 8.62
C ASP A 90 -12.06 -17.86 8.58
N ASP A 91 -13.00 -16.92 8.46
CA ASP A 91 -14.43 -17.18 8.29
C ASP A 91 -14.75 -18.06 7.07
N VAL A 92 -14.02 -17.86 5.96
CA VAL A 92 -14.17 -18.71 4.76
C VAL A 92 -13.51 -20.07 4.97
N GLY A 93 -12.52 -20.18 5.86
CA GLY A 93 -11.76 -21.39 6.13
C GLY A 93 -10.45 -21.48 5.37
N VAL A 94 -9.85 -20.34 5.00
CA VAL A 94 -8.47 -20.28 4.48
C VAL A 94 -7.51 -20.62 5.61
N ASN A 95 -6.53 -21.46 5.33
CA ASN A 95 -5.51 -21.80 6.33
C ASN A 95 -4.49 -20.67 6.44
N ALA A 96 -4.12 -20.29 7.67
CA ALA A 96 -3.12 -19.26 7.93
C ALA A 96 -1.78 -19.56 7.24
N ALA A 97 -1.40 -20.84 7.15
CA ALA A 97 -0.18 -21.27 6.49
C ALA A 97 -0.16 -21.00 4.96
N ASP A 98 -1.35 -20.87 4.35
CA ASP A 98 -1.53 -20.58 2.92
C ASP A 98 -1.65 -19.07 2.65
N THR A 99 -1.54 -18.24 3.71
CA THR A 99 -1.57 -16.77 3.62
C THR A 99 -0.18 -16.18 3.76
N THR A 100 0.21 -15.37 2.78
CA THR A 100 1.49 -14.67 2.73
C THR A 100 1.25 -13.16 2.80
N LEU A 101 1.77 -12.50 3.84
CA LEU A 101 1.81 -11.04 3.94
C LEU A 101 3.14 -10.53 3.41
N LEU A 102 3.09 -9.70 2.37
CA LEU A 102 4.25 -9.20 1.65
C LEU A 102 4.38 -7.70 1.82
N PHE A 103 5.58 -7.25 2.18
CA PHE A 103 5.96 -5.83 2.15
C PHE A 103 7.03 -5.57 1.10
N PRO A 104 6.99 -4.43 0.38
CA PRO A 104 8.09 -4.04 -0.48
C PRO A 104 9.33 -3.71 0.37
N SER A 105 10.51 -3.79 -0.26
CA SER A 105 11.76 -3.34 0.36
C SER A 105 11.72 -1.84 0.65
N ALA A 106 12.45 -1.41 1.67
CA ALA A 106 12.68 0.02 1.93
C ALA A 106 14.11 0.40 1.54
N PHE A 107 14.29 1.64 1.10
CA PHE A 107 15.63 2.21 0.89
C PHE A 107 16.31 2.63 2.20
N ASP A 108 15.57 2.66 3.30
CA ASP A 108 16.08 2.96 4.63
C ASP A 108 16.23 1.67 5.48
N ILE A 109 16.68 1.83 6.72
CA ILE A 109 16.88 0.72 7.68
C ILE A 109 15.59 0.46 8.48
N SER A 110 14.42 0.89 7.96
CA SER A 110 13.15 0.67 8.67
C SER A 110 12.80 -0.81 8.69
N VAL A 111 12.47 -1.30 9.90
CA VAL A 111 11.88 -2.62 10.06
C VAL A 111 10.46 -2.58 9.45
N PRO A 112 10.02 -3.61 8.72
CA PRO A 112 8.64 -3.71 8.27
C PRO A 112 7.66 -3.55 9.44
N PRO A 113 6.46 -3.00 9.22
CA PRO A 113 5.45 -2.92 10.26
C PRO A 113 5.12 -4.29 10.85
N ASN A 114 4.82 -4.34 12.14
CA ASN A 114 4.30 -5.55 12.78
C ASN A 114 2.79 -5.66 12.54
N ALA A 115 2.40 -6.05 11.33
CA ALA A 115 1.00 -6.15 10.94
C ALA A 115 0.28 -7.38 11.50
N LEU A 116 0.99 -8.34 12.10
CA LEU A 116 0.38 -9.55 12.65
C LEU A 116 0.05 -9.43 14.15
N SER A 117 0.30 -8.28 14.78
CA SER A 117 0.21 -8.14 16.24
C SER A 117 -1.20 -8.23 16.82
N GLU A 118 -2.24 -8.02 16.00
CA GLU A 118 -3.65 -8.14 16.43
C GLU A 118 -4.26 -9.51 16.10
N LEU A 119 -3.53 -10.38 15.39
CA LEU A 119 -3.98 -11.75 15.14
C LEU A 119 -3.84 -12.62 16.39
N SER A 120 -4.54 -13.75 16.41
CA SER A 120 -4.32 -14.78 17.44
C SER A 120 -2.90 -15.33 17.35
N ASP A 121 -2.35 -15.79 18.47
CA ASP A 121 -0.99 -16.34 18.53
C ASP A 121 -0.74 -17.49 17.53
N ASP A 122 -1.78 -18.28 17.23
CA ASP A 122 -1.69 -19.40 16.29
C ASP A 122 -1.68 -18.91 14.84
N ALA A 123 -2.56 -17.96 14.50
CA ALA A 123 -2.59 -17.34 13.18
C ALA A 123 -1.31 -16.53 12.91
N ALA A 124 -0.88 -15.69 13.86
CA ALA A 124 0.32 -14.86 13.73
C ALA A 124 1.60 -15.67 13.51
N LYS A 125 1.68 -16.91 14.03
CA LYS A 125 2.81 -17.82 13.80
C LYS A 125 2.74 -18.57 12.47
N ALA A 126 1.53 -18.75 11.94
CA ALA A 126 1.30 -19.54 10.73
C ALA A 126 1.30 -18.67 9.46
N VAL A 127 0.76 -17.44 9.53
CA VAL A 127 0.82 -16.48 8.42
C VAL A 127 2.28 -16.15 8.13
N GLN A 128 2.65 -16.24 6.85
CA GLN A 128 4.01 -16.00 6.42
C GLN A 128 4.22 -14.51 6.12
N GLN A 129 4.91 -13.79 7.00
CA GLN A 129 5.31 -12.42 6.74
C GLN A 129 6.67 -12.36 6.05
N HIS A 130 6.71 -11.77 4.86
CA HIS A 130 7.91 -11.63 4.03
C HIS A 130 8.15 -10.17 3.64
N THR A 131 9.41 -9.79 3.55
CA THR A 131 9.82 -8.53 2.91
C THR A 131 10.52 -8.87 1.62
N HIS A 132 10.02 -8.31 0.52
CA HIS A 132 10.59 -8.51 -0.80
C HIS A 132 12.03 -7.99 -0.87
N ASP A 133 12.93 -8.80 -1.39
CA ASP A 133 14.31 -8.41 -1.68
C ASP A 133 14.49 -8.27 -3.21
N PRO A 134 14.60 -7.05 -3.75
CA PRO A 134 14.79 -6.84 -5.18
C PRO A 134 16.18 -7.29 -5.67
N LEU A 135 17.11 -7.59 -4.76
CA LEU A 135 18.44 -8.13 -5.08
C LEU A 135 18.47 -9.66 -5.17
N ASP A 136 17.41 -10.34 -4.73
CA ASP A 136 17.30 -11.80 -4.89
C ASP A 136 17.02 -12.16 -6.35
N GLU A 137 18.05 -12.63 -7.05
CA GLU A 137 17.96 -13.04 -8.46
C GLU A 137 16.93 -14.17 -8.70
N GLY A 138 16.57 -14.94 -7.67
CA GLY A 138 15.55 -15.99 -7.73
C GLY A 138 14.18 -15.57 -7.19
N GLY A 139 14.05 -14.36 -6.65
CA GLY A 139 12.84 -13.91 -5.96
C GLY A 139 11.72 -13.42 -6.89
N CYS A 140 12.04 -13.11 -8.14
CA CYS A 140 11.08 -12.65 -9.15
C CYS A 140 11.00 -13.60 -10.35
N ASN A 141 9.78 -13.85 -10.83
CA ASN A 141 9.52 -14.59 -12.05
C ASN A 141 8.92 -13.69 -13.13
N TYR A 142 9.01 -14.12 -14.39
CA TYR A 142 8.42 -13.41 -15.53
C TYR A 142 6.89 -13.45 -15.43
N LEU A 143 6.26 -12.27 -15.38
CA LEU A 143 4.81 -12.12 -15.45
C LEU A 143 4.36 -12.07 -16.92
N ALA A 144 4.81 -11.02 -17.62
CA ALA A 144 4.32 -10.68 -18.95
C ALA A 144 5.28 -9.74 -19.69
N THR A 145 4.92 -9.40 -20.93
CA THR A 145 5.55 -8.31 -21.68
C THR A 145 4.49 -7.25 -21.90
N SER A 146 4.79 -6.01 -21.51
CA SER A 146 3.88 -4.87 -21.67
C SER A 146 3.58 -4.58 -23.15
N ALA A 147 2.56 -3.77 -23.39
CA ALA A 147 2.19 -3.23 -24.69
C ALA A 147 3.34 -2.43 -25.34
N SER A 148 4.23 -1.86 -24.54
CA SER A 148 5.45 -1.18 -25.00
C SER A 148 6.64 -2.12 -25.27
N GLY A 149 6.48 -3.42 -25.05
CA GLY A 149 7.52 -4.44 -25.29
C GLY A 149 8.49 -4.64 -24.12
N GLN A 150 8.18 -4.14 -22.93
CA GLN A 150 9.03 -4.28 -21.74
C GLN A 150 8.67 -5.58 -21.01
N ARG A 151 9.67 -6.39 -20.67
CA ARG A 151 9.46 -7.56 -19.81
C ARG A 151 9.18 -7.11 -18.39
N ILE A 152 8.16 -7.70 -17.78
CA ILE A 152 7.72 -7.45 -16.43
C ILE A 152 8.06 -8.69 -15.60
N TYR A 153 8.71 -8.46 -14.47
CA TYR A 153 9.03 -9.47 -13.47
C TYR A 153 8.37 -9.06 -12.16
N LEU A 154 7.84 -10.01 -11.39
CA LEU A 154 7.26 -9.77 -10.08
C LEU A 154 7.62 -10.90 -9.12
N SER A 155 7.51 -10.62 -7.82
CA SER A 155 7.73 -11.57 -6.75
C SER A 155 6.99 -12.88 -7.01
N GLN A 156 7.70 -14.00 -6.86
CA GLN A 156 7.10 -15.33 -6.97
C GLN A 156 5.91 -15.51 -6.01
N HIS A 157 5.94 -14.89 -4.82
CA HIS A 157 4.85 -14.97 -3.86
C HIS A 157 3.55 -14.33 -4.36
N ILE A 158 3.64 -13.35 -5.27
CA ILE A 158 2.47 -12.75 -5.92
C ILE A 158 2.01 -13.64 -7.08
N LEU A 159 2.96 -14.16 -7.87
CA LEU A 159 2.67 -14.93 -9.09
C LEU A 159 2.15 -16.35 -8.81
N ASP A 160 2.58 -16.96 -7.72
CA ASP A 160 2.17 -18.32 -7.32
C ASP A 160 0.88 -18.33 -6.49
N ALA A 161 0.34 -17.15 -6.13
CA ALA A 161 -0.89 -17.05 -5.36
C ALA A 161 -2.12 -17.30 -6.24
N ASP A 162 -3.13 -17.97 -5.66
CA ASP A 162 -4.44 -18.13 -6.27
C ASP A 162 -5.24 -16.82 -6.21
N PHE A 163 -4.98 -16.00 -5.18
CA PHE A 163 -5.60 -14.69 -5.00
C PHE A 163 -4.60 -13.66 -4.47
N VAL A 164 -4.52 -12.50 -5.13
CA VAL A 164 -3.67 -11.38 -4.72
C VAL A 164 -4.55 -10.24 -4.22
N LEU A 165 -4.27 -9.74 -3.00
CA LEU A 165 -4.93 -8.62 -2.38
C LEU A 165 -3.95 -7.47 -2.16
N PRO A 166 -3.92 -6.46 -3.06
CA PRO A 166 -3.16 -5.24 -2.85
C PRO A 166 -3.78 -4.38 -1.74
N VAL A 167 -2.96 -3.97 -0.78
CA VAL A 167 -3.32 -2.99 0.26
C VAL A 167 -2.43 -1.77 0.06
N ASP A 168 -3.03 -0.63 -0.25
CA ASP A 168 -2.31 0.57 -0.67
C ASP A 168 -2.89 1.84 -0.03
N VAL A 169 -2.09 2.90 -0.02
CA VAL A 169 -2.48 4.22 0.48
C VAL A 169 -2.80 5.12 -0.71
N ILE A 170 -4.03 5.63 -0.75
CA ILE A 170 -4.39 6.64 -1.75
C ILE A 170 -3.86 8.00 -1.29
N CYS A 171 -2.86 8.53 -1.99
CA CYS A 171 -2.36 9.88 -1.71
C CYS A 171 -1.71 10.52 -2.95
N PRO A 172 -1.49 11.85 -2.94
CA PRO A 172 -0.70 12.52 -3.97
C PRO A 172 0.69 11.89 -4.09
N ASP A 173 1.17 11.75 -5.32
CA ASP A 173 2.49 11.23 -5.64
C ASP A 173 3.12 12.08 -6.74
N SER A 174 4.38 12.47 -6.58
CA SER A 174 5.02 13.39 -7.52
C SER A 174 5.25 12.75 -8.90
N VAL A 175 5.39 11.42 -8.98
CA VAL A 175 5.67 10.69 -10.23
C VAL A 175 4.38 10.13 -10.82
N LEU A 176 3.54 9.46 -10.02
CA LEU A 176 2.27 8.85 -10.42
C LEU A 176 1.09 9.85 -10.44
N GLY A 177 1.27 11.04 -9.89
CA GLY A 177 0.22 12.05 -9.69
C GLY A 177 -0.61 11.73 -8.46
N VAL A 178 -1.20 10.53 -8.46
CA VAL A 178 -1.84 9.91 -7.31
C VAL A 178 -1.42 8.45 -7.31
N ARG A 179 -0.96 7.96 -6.16
CA ARG A 179 -0.74 6.53 -5.92
C ARG A 179 -1.95 5.92 -5.21
N GLY A 180 -2.04 4.60 -5.20
CA GLY A 180 -3.14 3.83 -4.63
C GLY A 180 -3.64 2.73 -5.57
N SER A 181 -4.70 2.03 -5.15
CA SER A 181 -5.30 0.89 -5.84
C SER A 181 -4.36 -0.31 -5.95
N VAL A 182 -3.41 -0.25 -6.89
CA VAL A 182 -2.48 -1.34 -7.22
C VAL A 182 -1.03 -0.88 -7.28
N SER A 183 -0.77 0.38 -6.91
CA SER A 183 0.57 0.97 -7.03
C SER A 183 1.60 0.37 -6.06
N CYS A 184 1.15 -0.30 -5.00
CA CYS A 184 2.04 -1.07 -4.13
C CYS A 184 2.71 -2.26 -4.85
N LEU A 185 2.10 -2.79 -5.93
CA LEU A 185 2.60 -3.96 -6.65
C LEU A 185 3.90 -3.66 -7.40
N TYR A 186 3.90 -2.61 -8.23
CA TYR A 186 5.01 -2.27 -9.10
C TYR A 186 5.49 -0.82 -8.87
N PRO A 187 6.80 -0.59 -8.74
CA PRO A 187 7.92 -1.55 -8.84
C PRO A 187 8.24 -2.27 -7.52
N GLY A 188 7.45 -2.08 -6.46
CA GLY A 188 7.80 -2.48 -5.09
C GLY A 188 8.08 -3.97 -4.89
N PHE A 189 7.43 -4.84 -5.66
CA PHE A 189 7.63 -6.29 -5.66
C PHE A 189 8.32 -6.80 -6.92
N SER A 190 9.08 -5.95 -7.60
CA SER A 190 9.88 -6.30 -8.79
C SER A 190 11.38 -6.29 -8.47
N ASP A 191 12.21 -6.56 -9.48
CA ASP A 191 13.67 -6.50 -9.40
C ASP A 191 14.24 -5.06 -9.33
N THR A 192 15.56 -4.97 -9.11
CA THR A 192 16.26 -3.69 -9.10
C THR A 192 16.23 -2.93 -10.44
N GLU A 193 16.04 -3.61 -11.57
CA GLU A 193 15.97 -2.93 -12.88
C GLU A 193 14.66 -2.15 -13.00
N ALA A 194 13.54 -2.78 -12.64
CA ALA A 194 12.23 -2.15 -12.57
C ALA A 194 12.23 -0.96 -11.62
N ILE A 195 12.75 -1.14 -10.39
CA ILE A 195 12.89 -0.04 -9.42
C ILE A 195 13.67 1.12 -10.05
N ARG A 196 14.82 0.85 -10.67
CA ARG A 196 15.65 1.88 -11.30
C ARG A 196 14.91 2.62 -12.43
N LYS A 197 14.12 1.91 -13.26
CA LYS A 197 13.34 2.53 -14.34
C LYS A 197 12.22 3.45 -13.83
N CYS A 198 11.70 3.16 -12.64
CA CYS A 198 10.64 3.92 -12.00
C CYS A 198 11.15 5.10 -11.16
N LEU A 199 12.47 5.18 -10.91
CA LEU A 199 13.09 6.38 -10.34
C LEU A 199 13.00 7.51 -11.37
N GLY A 200 12.00 8.36 -11.21
CA GLY A 200 11.76 9.54 -12.03
C GLY A 200 11.77 10.82 -11.19
N GLN A 201 11.84 11.96 -11.88
CA GLN A 201 11.46 13.24 -11.30
C GLN A 201 9.97 13.44 -11.53
N GLY A 202 9.28 13.95 -10.53
CA GLY A 202 7.92 14.41 -10.72
C GLY A 202 7.85 15.61 -11.68
N HIS A 203 6.68 15.83 -12.25
CA HIS A 203 6.40 16.99 -13.08
C HIS A 203 5.46 17.92 -12.32
N ASP A 204 6.00 19.05 -11.84
CA ASP A 204 5.26 20.04 -11.03
C ASP A 204 4.18 20.77 -11.84
N GLU A 205 4.33 20.78 -13.17
CA GLU A 205 3.38 21.35 -14.12
C GLU A 205 2.15 20.46 -14.40
N LEU A 206 2.19 19.18 -14.02
CA LEU A 206 1.09 18.24 -14.22
C LEU A 206 0.22 18.13 -12.97
N SER A 207 -1.09 18.23 -13.17
CA SER A 207 -2.08 17.92 -12.15
C SER A 207 -2.13 16.41 -11.84
N SER A 208 -2.96 16.02 -10.87
CA SER A 208 -3.23 14.61 -10.54
C SER A 208 -3.87 13.85 -11.70
N ASP A 209 -4.74 14.51 -12.44
CA ASP A 209 -5.62 13.89 -13.44
C ASP A 209 -4.95 13.77 -14.80
N ASP A 210 -3.84 14.47 -14.99
CA ASP A 210 -3.05 14.41 -16.22
C ASP A 210 -2.48 13.00 -16.45
N LEU A 211 -2.33 12.65 -17.72
CA LEU A 211 -1.81 11.35 -18.13
C LEU A 211 -0.37 11.20 -17.68
N ARG A 212 -0.08 10.10 -16.97
CA ARG A 212 1.25 9.76 -16.50
C ARG A 212 1.66 8.38 -17.03
N PRO A 213 2.67 8.30 -17.91
CA PRO A 213 3.07 7.03 -18.51
C PRO A 213 3.41 5.95 -17.48
N LEU A 214 4.05 6.33 -16.36
CA LEU A 214 4.37 5.37 -15.31
C LEU A 214 3.09 4.85 -14.60
N ARG A 215 2.09 5.71 -14.34
CA ARG A 215 0.82 5.27 -13.74
C ARG A 215 0.11 4.27 -14.65
N GLN A 216 0.04 4.55 -15.94
CA GLN A 216 -0.55 3.62 -16.92
C GLN A 216 0.19 2.29 -16.96
N PHE A 217 1.52 2.31 -16.88
CA PHE A 217 2.33 1.09 -16.84
C PHE A 217 2.09 0.30 -15.55
N VAL A 218 2.01 0.96 -14.40
CA VAL A 218 1.69 0.32 -13.12
C VAL A 218 0.30 -0.33 -13.14
N GLU A 219 -0.69 0.37 -13.69
CA GLU A 219 -2.05 -0.15 -13.89
C GLU A 219 -2.04 -1.35 -14.85
N GLU A 220 -1.25 -1.30 -15.94
CA GLU A 220 -1.08 -2.40 -16.88
C GLU A 220 -0.46 -3.64 -16.21
N VAL A 221 0.52 -3.48 -15.32
CA VAL A 221 1.15 -4.60 -14.60
C VAL A 221 0.14 -5.36 -13.72
N ALA A 222 -0.90 -4.68 -13.24
CA ALA A 222 -1.92 -5.28 -12.37
C ALA A 222 -3.06 -5.97 -13.14
N TRP A 223 -3.17 -5.78 -14.45
CA TRP A 223 -4.24 -6.32 -15.32
C TRP A 223 -3.80 -7.59 -16.06
#